data_AF-A0A182ERK8-F1
#
_entry.id   AF-A0A182ERK8-F1
#
_cell.length_a   1.000
_cell.length_b   1.000
_cell.length_c   1.000
_cell.angle_alpha   90.00
_cell.angle_beta   90.00
_cell.angle_gamma   90.00
#
_symmetry.space_group_name_H-M   'P 1'
#
loop_
_entity.id
_entity.type
_entity.pdbx_description
1 polymer ?
#
loop_
_entity_poly.entity_id
_entity_poly.type
_entity_poly.pdbx_seq_one_letter_code
_entity_poly.pdbx_strand_id
1 'polypeptide(L)'
;IRLESDVSLAKDSRERTRCAVSFQCVGPVLIEMRRTRTNNLDERILTPIQIIDIVFRQSLTCPYVENSANFFVYKSSSYRLPVNGAAALDLEGGKEMWTGFFSSAHVASGWKPFLNIDVTHTTFYKAHISMVEFMCEVLNEKSSHYCRSSSKEDYRDTSSSNTRNARAGSRYGGYSNSSSYSRHMNNRRRDYNYHDYIGGALSPEKLHKDFSLSSHELKIFGDLVKGIKVRISHRAGVIRVYRVNSLQLPADQLWFQGKDEDGNERRMTVADYFGERYGKLKYPKLPCVHVGPITRSIYFPLEVCMLDTPQKYNKKLNDKQISAIIRAAAVDAFSREQRIASLCKQAGFQCDPFLHEFGLQINPKMYEMIGRVLAPPRILFGENNRKTDPIVMPKDGVWSMDDQRLYLPASCHSYSMIAMVNPREQNHL
;
A
#
# COMPACT_ATOMS: atom_id res chain seq x y z
N ILE A 1 -27.88 -27.56 -19.85
CA ILE A 1 -27.26 -27.26 -21.17
C ILE A 1 -25.74 -27.33 -20.98
N ARG A 2 -24.99 -27.99 -21.86
CA ARG A 2 -23.52 -28.01 -21.80
C ARG A 2 -22.99 -27.37 -23.08
N LEU A 3 -22.20 -26.31 -22.92
CA LEU A 3 -21.51 -25.65 -24.01
C LEU A 3 -20.04 -26.04 -23.94
N GLU A 4 -19.51 -26.53 -25.05
CA GLU A 4 -18.08 -26.74 -25.21
C GLU A 4 -17.58 -25.76 -26.26
N SER A 5 -16.58 -24.97 -25.90
CA SER A 5 -15.96 -24.02 -26.83
C SER A 5 -14.50 -23.85 -26.48
N ASP A 6 -13.71 -23.60 -27.52
CA ASP A 6 -12.38 -23.05 -27.36
C ASP A 6 -12.51 -21.55 -27.11
N VAL A 7 -12.00 -21.08 -25.97
CA VAL A 7 -12.07 -19.68 -25.57
C VAL A 7 -10.69 -19.14 -25.25
N SER A 8 -10.46 -17.86 -25.53
CA SER A 8 -9.30 -17.15 -25.01
C SER A 8 -9.59 -16.72 -23.57
N LEU A 9 -8.81 -17.22 -22.62
CA LEU A 9 -8.95 -16.83 -21.22
C LEU A 9 -7.97 -15.69 -20.94
N ALA A 10 -8.47 -14.58 -20.40
CA ALA A 10 -7.67 -13.37 -20.13
C ALA A 10 -6.43 -13.56 -19.23
N LYS A 11 -6.28 -14.74 -18.59
CA LYS A 11 -5.15 -15.09 -17.71
C LYS A 11 -4.49 -16.42 -18.08
N ASP A 12 -4.84 -17.02 -19.21
CA ASP A 12 -4.20 -18.23 -19.73
C ASP A 12 -3.23 -17.84 -20.85
N SER A 13 -2.07 -18.48 -20.87
CA SER A 13 -1.05 -18.25 -21.89
C SER A 13 -1.32 -18.98 -23.21
N ARG A 14 -2.32 -19.87 -23.22
CA ARG A 14 -2.80 -20.55 -24.42
C ARG A 14 -3.71 -19.62 -25.20
N GLU A 15 -3.51 -19.56 -26.51
CA GLU A 15 -4.35 -18.80 -27.43
C GLU A 15 -5.81 -19.24 -27.37
N ARG A 16 -6.01 -20.56 -27.21
CA ARG A 16 -7.31 -21.19 -27.02
C ARG A 16 -7.23 -22.23 -25.91
N THR A 17 -8.16 -22.13 -24.96
CA THR A 17 -8.37 -23.12 -23.92
C THR A 17 -9.74 -23.73 -24.13
N ARG A 18 -9.78 -25.06 -24.30
CA ARG A 18 -11.04 -25.78 -24.39
C ARG A 18 -11.73 -25.73 -23.03
N CYS A 19 -12.89 -25.10 -23.00
CA CYS A 19 -13.72 -24.99 -21.80
C CYS A 19 -15.05 -25.69 -22.04
N ALA A 20 -15.48 -26.47 -21.05
CA ALA A 20 -16.82 -27.00 -20.97
C ALA A 20 -17.57 -26.26 -19.87
N VAL A 21 -18.62 -25.52 -20.24
CA VAL A 21 -19.49 -24.80 -19.31
C VAL A 21 -20.83 -25.51 -19.26
N SER A 22 -21.21 -25.98 -18.06
CA SER A 22 -22.51 -26.60 -17.84
C SER A 22 -23.43 -25.62 -17.12
N PHE A 23 -24.60 -25.40 -17.71
CA PHE A 23 -25.69 -24.61 -17.16
C PHE A 23 -26.72 -25.58 -16.58
N GLN A 24 -26.84 -25.55 -15.26
CA GLN A 24 -27.85 -26.28 -14.50
C GLN A 24 -28.71 -25.25 -13.78
N CYS A 25 -30.02 -25.26 -14.04
CA CYS A 25 -30.96 -24.44 -13.29
C CYS A 25 -31.06 -25.02 -11.87
N VAL A 26 -30.74 -24.21 -10.86
CA VAL A 26 -30.81 -24.61 -9.44
C VAL A 26 -32.16 -24.22 -8.81
N GLY A 27 -32.89 -23.32 -9.45
CA GLY A 27 -34.20 -22.84 -9.02
C GLY A 27 -34.34 -21.33 -9.17
N PRO A 28 -35.57 -20.80 -9.08
CA PRO A 28 -35.82 -19.37 -9.08
C PRO A 28 -35.39 -18.74 -7.75
N VAL A 29 -34.94 -17.48 -7.79
CA VAL A 29 -34.75 -16.68 -6.58
C VAL A 29 -35.78 -15.56 -6.56
N LEU A 30 -36.64 -15.57 -5.54
CA LEU A 30 -37.62 -14.52 -5.32
C LEU A 30 -36.95 -13.30 -4.65
N ILE A 31 -36.90 -12.18 -5.36
CA ILE A 31 -36.39 -10.91 -4.83
C ILE A 31 -37.52 -10.22 -4.04
N GLU A 32 -37.81 -10.73 -2.84
CA GLU A 32 -38.80 -10.14 -1.92
C GLU A 32 -38.13 -9.63 -0.63
N MET A 33 -38.02 -8.30 -0.50
CA MET A 33 -37.35 -7.68 0.65
C MET A 33 -38.12 -7.77 1.97
N ARG A 34 -39.41 -8.14 1.95
CA ARG A 34 -40.23 -8.28 3.16
C ARG A 34 -39.83 -9.48 4.01
N ARG A 35 -39.37 -10.56 3.37
CA ARG A 35 -39.04 -11.82 4.06
C ARG A 35 -37.63 -11.86 4.61
N THR A 36 -36.75 -10.94 4.19
CA THR A 36 -35.33 -10.89 4.62
C THR A 36 -35.11 -10.47 6.08
N ARG A 37 -36.18 -10.22 6.85
CA ARG A 37 -36.10 -9.78 8.24
C ARG A 37 -37.07 -10.51 9.17
N THR A 38 -37.47 -11.74 8.82
CA THR A 38 -38.05 -12.62 9.85
C THR A 38 -36.94 -12.92 10.86
N ASN A 39 -37.16 -12.62 12.14
CA ASN A 39 -36.22 -12.80 13.25
C ASN A 39 -35.70 -14.24 13.48
N ASN A 40 -35.87 -15.15 12.52
CA ASN A 40 -35.17 -16.42 12.48
C ASN A 40 -33.79 -16.18 11.88
N LEU A 41 -32.77 -16.25 12.73
CA LEU A 41 -31.33 -16.28 12.44
C LEU A 41 -30.88 -17.46 11.55
N ASP A 42 -31.80 -18.10 10.83
CA ASP A 42 -31.47 -19.24 9.98
C ASP A 42 -30.79 -18.76 8.70
N GLU A 43 -29.59 -19.29 8.47
CA GLU A 43 -28.50 -18.80 7.60
C GLU A 43 -28.81 -18.71 6.08
N ARG A 44 -30.08 -18.75 5.66
CA ARG A 44 -30.47 -18.88 4.24
C ARG A 44 -31.28 -17.72 3.66
N ILE A 45 -31.57 -16.66 4.43
CA ILE A 45 -32.29 -15.47 3.94
C ILE A 45 -31.33 -14.30 3.60
N LEU A 46 -30.12 -14.60 3.14
CA LEU A 46 -29.16 -13.63 2.60
C LEU A 46 -29.16 -13.56 1.06
N THR A 47 -29.89 -14.45 0.38
CA THR A 47 -29.79 -14.61 -1.08
C THR A 47 -30.23 -13.37 -1.88
N PRO A 48 -31.37 -12.70 -1.59
CA PRO A 48 -31.81 -11.58 -2.42
C PRO A 48 -30.85 -10.39 -2.39
N ILE A 49 -30.33 -10.04 -1.21
CA ILE A 49 -29.42 -8.90 -1.06
C ILE A 49 -28.04 -9.21 -1.62
N GLN A 50 -27.58 -10.45 -1.49
CA GLN A 50 -26.35 -10.93 -2.13
C GLN A 50 -26.45 -10.88 -3.65
N ILE A 51 -27.60 -11.22 -4.24
CA ILE A 51 -27.82 -11.08 -5.69
C ILE A 51 -27.69 -9.63 -6.11
N ILE A 52 -28.32 -8.72 -5.39
CA ILE A 52 -28.21 -7.28 -5.66
C ILE A 52 -26.74 -6.83 -5.58
N ASP A 53 -26.00 -7.27 -4.57
CA ASP A 53 -24.56 -7.00 -4.44
C ASP A 53 -23.71 -7.57 -5.58
N ILE A 54 -24.09 -8.73 -6.13
CA ILE A 54 -23.42 -9.33 -7.30
C ILE A 54 -23.70 -8.49 -8.55
N VAL A 55 -24.98 -8.18 -8.80
CA VAL A 55 -25.43 -7.43 -9.97
C VAL A 55 -24.77 -6.03 -10.00
N PHE A 56 -24.70 -5.32 -8.86
CA PHE A 56 -24.07 -3.99 -8.78
C PHE A 56 -22.57 -3.98 -9.13
N ARG A 57 -21.87 -5.11 -8.97
CA ARG A 57 -20.43 -5.20 -9.29
C ARG A 57 -20.18 -5.79 -10.67
N GLN A 58 -21.21 -6.28 -11.35
CA GLN A 58 -21.06 -7.04 -12.59
C GLN A 58 -20.53 -6.15 -13.73
N SER A 59 -21.05 -4.94 -13.89
CA SER A 59 -20.56 -3.99 -14.91
C SER A 59 -19.09 -3.60 -14.73
N LEU A 60 -18.66 -3.48 -13.48
CA LEU A 60 -17.29 -3.10 -13.13
C LEU A 60 -16.27 -4.24 -13.29
N THR A 61 -16.75 -5.47 -13.52
CA THR A 61 -15.90 -6.66 -13.69
C THR A 61 -16.04 -7.33 -15.06
N CYS A 62 -17.11 -7.03 -15.80
CA CYS A 62 -17.37 -7.62 -17.09
C CYS A 62 -16.50 -6.99 -18.19
N PRO A 63 -15.58 -7.74 -18.84
CA PRO A 63 -14.66 -7.18 -19.84
C PRO A 63 -15.35 -6.67 -21.12
N TYR A 64 -16.64 -6.96 -21.30
CA TYR A 64 -17.45 -6.44 -22.42
C TYR A 64 -18.06 -5.06 -22.12
N VAL A 65 -17.99 -4.60 -20.87
CA VAL A 65 -18.40 -3.25 -20.49
C VAL A 65 -17.16 -2.37 -20.52
N GLU A 66 -17.14 -1.38 -21.41
CA GLU A 66 -15.98 -0.51 -21.61
C GLU A 66 -15.47 0.11 -20.31
N ASN A 67 -16.40 0.55 -19.44
CA ASN A 67 -16.04 1.17 -18.17
C ASN A 67 -15.33 0.20 -17.19
N SER A 68 -15.47 -1.12 -17.34
CA SER A 68 -14.84 -2.11 -16.45
C SER A 68 -13.32 -2.02 -16.47
N ALA A 69 -12.72 -1.61 -17.59
CA ALA A 69 -11.28 -1.48 -17.74
C ALA A 69 -10.68 -0.42 -16.79
N ASN A 70 -11.50 0.51 -16.29
CA ASN A 70 -11.10 1.55 -15.36
C ASN A 70 -11.11 1.09 -13.88
N PHE A 71 -11.61 -0.12 -13.59
CA PHE A 71 -11.80 -0.59 -12.22
C PHE A 71 -11.12 -1.93 -11.93
N PHE A 72 -10.60 -2.04 -10.72
CA PHE A 72 -10.16 -3.27 -10.10
C PHE A 72 -11.08 -3.57 -8.92
N VAL A 73 -11.93 -4.58 -9.06
CA VAL A 73 -12.86 -4.98 -8.02
C VAL A 73 -12.24 -6.06 -7.15
N TYR A 74 -12.24 -5.82 -5.84
CA TYR A 74 -11.78 -6.77 -4.83
C TYR A 74 -12.80 -6.84 -3.70
N LYS A 75 -13.47 -8.00 -3.58
CA LYS A 75 -14.59 -8.20 -2.64
C LYS A 75 -15.70 -7.17 -2.90
N SER A 76 -16.02 -6.36 -1.89
CA SER A 76 -17.05 -5.32 -1.91
C SER A 76 -16.48 -3.93 -2.23
N SER A 77 -15.24 -3.85 -2.71
CA SER A 77 -14.58 -2.59 -3.03
C SER A 77 -14.14 -2.54 -4.48
N SER A 78 -14.37 -1.42 -5.13
CA SER A 78 -14.02 -1.13 -6.52
C SER A 78 -13.00 0.01 -6.54
N TYR A 79 -11.77 -0.29 -6.93
CA TYR A 79 -10.67 0.67 -6.97
C TYR A 79 -10.45 1.17 -8.38
N ARG A 80 -10.25 2.47 -8.56
CA ARG A 80 -9.95 3.03 -9.88
C ARG A 80 -8.51 2.71 -10.24
N LEU A 81 -8.27 2.20 -11.45
CA LEU A 81 -6.91 2.06 -11.98
C LEU A 81 -6.33 3.46 -12.24
N PRO A 82 -5.09 3.74 -11.81
CA PRO A 82 -4.44 5.00 -12.14
C PRO A 82 -4.11 5.05 -13.64
N VAL A 83 -4.65 6.04 -14.35
CA VAL A 83 -4.26 6.33 -15.73
C VAL A 83 -2.90 7.00 -15.71
N ASN A 84 -1.87 6.35 -16.27
CA ASN A 84 -0.48 6.85 -16.30
C ASN A 84 0.06 7.30 -14.92
N GLY A 85 -0.38 6.66 -13.83
CA GLY A 85 0.04 7.01 -12.45
C GLY A 85 -0.59 8.28 -11.86
N ALA A 86 -1.23 9.15 -12.66
CA ALA A 86 -1.65 10.49 -12.22
C ALA A 86 -2.75 10.52 -11.14
N ALA A 87 -3.45 9.41 -10.93
CA ALA A 87 -4.54 9.31 -9.95
C ALA A 87 -4.19 8.47 -8.69
N ALA A 88 -2.96 7.95 -8.59
CA ALA A 88 -2.50 7.20 -7.43
C ALA A 88 -1.50 8.02 -6.61
N LEU A 89 -1.55 7.85 -5.29
CA LEU A 89 -0.57 8.44 -4.39
C LEU A 89 0.62 7.48 -4.27
N ASP A 90 1.79 7.91 -4.73
CA ASP A 90 3.04 7.15 -4.56
C ASP A 90 3.39 7.02 -3.07
N LEU A 91 3.61 5.77 -2.64
CA LEU A 91 3.99 5.42 -1.26
C LEU A 91 5.46 4.99 -1.16
N GLU A 92 6.24 5.14 -2.24
CA GLU A 92 7.61 4.68 -2.39
C GLU A 92 7.77 3.15 -2.26
N GLY A 93 8.92 2.64 -2.70
CA GLY A 93 9.24 1.22 -2.65
C GLY A 93 8.33 0.37 -3.55
N GLY A 94 7.94 0.89 -4.70
CA GLY A 94 7.11 0.20 -5.68
C GLY A 94 5.67 0.04 -5.25
N LYS A 95 5.16 0.92 -4.39
CA LYS A 95 3.80 0.88 -3.83
C LYS A 95 3.08 2.18 -4.11
N GLU A 96 1.77 2.09 -4.25
CA GLU A 96 0.91 3.24 -4.46
C GLU A 96 -0.45 3.01 -3.82
N MET A 97 -1.07 4.08 -3.31
CA MET A 97 -2.42 4.04 -2.76
C MET A 97 -3.43 4.34 -3.88
N TRP A 98 -4.35 3.43 -4.08
CA TRP A 98 -5.48 3.61 -4.98
C TRP A 98 -6.71 4.05 -4.19
N THR A 99 -7.50 4.91 -4.82
CA THR A 99 -8.79 5.36 -4.30
C THR A 99 -9.91 4.66 -5.06
N GLY A 100 -10.93 4.27 -4.32
CA GLY A 100 -12.11 3.61 -4.85
C GLY A 100 -13.31 3.83 -3.96
N PHE A 101 -14.31 2.99 -4.12
CA PHE A 101 -15.45 2.95 -3.22
C PHE A 101 -15.73 1.52 -2.73
N PHE A 102 -16.16 1.42 -1.49
CA PHE A 102 -16.85 0.25 -0.95
C PHE A 102 -18.33 0.36 -1.32
N SER A 103 -18.94 -0.77 -1.68
CA SER A 103 -20.37 -0.86 -1.97
C SER A 103 -20.98 -2.08 -1.29
N SER A 104 -22.12 -1.91 -0.63
CA SER A 104 -22.91 -3.01 -0.08
C SER A 104 -24.40 -2.68 -0.09
N ALA A 105 -25.23 -3.63 -0.50
CA ALA A 105 -26.67 -3.51 -0.51
C ALA A 105 -27.25 -3.87 0.86
N HIS A 106 -28.23 -3.09 1.32
CA HIS A 106 -28.93 -3.24 2.59
C HIS A 106 -30.44 -3.11 2.40
N VAL A 107 -31.22 -3.69 3.30
CA VAL A 107 -32.67 -3.47 3.36
C VAL A 107 -32.97 -2.52 4.52
N ALA A 108 -33.55 -1.37 4.22
CA ALA A 108 -33.92 -0.37 5.23
C ALA A 108 -35.40 -0.45 5.62
N SER A 109 -35.85 0.49 6.45
CA SER A 109 -37.25 0.61 6.86
C SER A 109 -38.18 0.73 5.65
N GLY A 110 -39.34 0.08 5.74
CA GLY A 110 -40.28 -0.01 4.62
C GLY A 110 -39.84 -0.95 3.50
N TRP A 111 -38.86 -1.83 3.76
CA TRP A 111 -38.42 -2.89 2.83
C TRP A 111 -37.77 -2.37 1.55
N LYS A 112 -37.27 -1.14 1.58
CA LYS A 112 -36.58 -0.51 0.46
C LYS A 112 -35.12 -0.97 0.43
N PRO A 113 -34.58 -1.39 -0.73
CA PRO A 113 -33.17 -1.65 -0.89
C PRO A 113 -32.39 -0.33 -0.94
N PHE A 114 -31.25 -0.30 -0.24
CA PHE A 114 -30.31 0.80 -0.20
C PHE A 114 -28.94 0.30 -0.62
N LEU A 115 -28.21 1.11 -1.38
CA LEU A 115 -26.81 0.83 -1.67
C LEU A 115 -25.96 1.76 -0.80
N ASN A 116 -25.28 1.19 0.18
CA ASN A 116 -24.27 1.88 0.96
C ASN A 116 -23.01 2.00 0.12
N ILE A 117 -22.60 3.23 -0.19
CA ILE A 117 -21.37 3.53 -0.92
C ILE A 117 -20.50 4.43 -0.06
N ASP A 118 -19.23 4.06 0.08
CA ASP A 118 -18.28 4.86 0.84
C ASP A 118 -16.91 4.91 0.17
N VAL A 119 -16.18 6.01 0.30
CA VAL A 119 -14.82 6.13 -0.23
C VAL A 119 -13.91 5.18 0.54
N THR A 120 -13.12 4.39 -0.19
CA THR A 120 -12.13 3.48 0.37
C THR A 120 -10.78 3.68 -0.30
N HIS A 121 -9.73 3.44 0.46
CA HIS A 121 -8.35 3.50 -0.01
C HIS A 121 -7.65 2.18 0.30
N THR A 122 -6.80 1.72 -0.61
CA THR A 122 -5.93 0.58 -0.32
C THR A 122 -4.65 0.64 -1.13
N THR A 123 -3.64 -0.09 -0.71
CA THR A 123 -2.32 -0.08 -1.35
C THR A 123 -2.20 -1.19 -2.36
N PHE A 124 -1.63 -0.85 -3.51
CA PHE A 124 -1.24 -1.77 -4.56
C PHE A 124 0.27 -1.67 -4.80
N TYR A 125 0.85 -2.72 -5.36
CA TYR A 125 2.13 -2.58 -6.06
C TYR A 125 1.91 -1.73 -7.31
N LYS A 126 2.87 -0.84 -7.62
CA LYS A 126 2.86 -0.07 -8.86
C LYS A 126 2.73 -1.01 -10.06
N ALA A 127 1.87 -0.65 -11.00
CA ALA A 127 1.67 -1.36 -12.25
C ALA A 127 2.57 -0.80 -13.37
N HIS A 128 2.84 -1.61 -14.38
CA HIS A 128 3.61 -1.27 -15.58
C HIS A 128 5.08 -0.89 -15.35
N ILE A 129 5.67 -1.31 -14.24
CA ILE A 129 7.10 -1.11 -13.94
C ILE A 129 7.90 -2.39 -14.16
N SER A 130 9.17 -2.23 -14.54
CA SER A 130 10.10 -3.37 -14.65
C SER A 130 10.48 -3.90 -13.26
N MET A 131 10.83 -5.18 -13.17
CA MET A 131 11.31 -5.76 -11.91
C MET A 131 12.65 -5.16 -11.45
N VAL A 132 13.44 -4.61 -12.37
CA VAL A 132 14.68 -3.87 -12.06
C VAL A 132 14.35 -2.51 -11.43
N GLU A 133 13.38 -1.79 -11.99
CA GLU A 133 12.89 -0.53 -11.41
C GLU A 133 12.24 -0.75 -10.04
N PHE A 134 11.41 -1.78 -9.90
CA PHE A 134 10.82 -2.18 -8.63
C PHE A 134 11.90 -2.48 -7.57
N MET A 135 12.97 -3.19 -7.95
CA MET A 135 14.12 -3.45 -7.09
C MET A 135 14.76 -2.14 -6.62
N CYS A 136 15.06 -1.20 -7.54
CA CYS A 136 15.63 0.09 -7.19
C CYS A 136 14.75 0.85 -6.19
N GLU A 137 13.43 0.95 -6.44
CA GLU A 137 12.51 1.63 -5.54
C GLU A 137 12.49 1.01 -4.13
N VAL A 138 12.44 -0.32 -4.05
CA VAL A 138 12.43 -1.06 -2.78
C VAL A 138 13.70 -0.79 -1.97
N LEU A 139 14.86 -0.79 -2.63
CA LEU A 139 16.14 -0.56 -1.98
C LEU A 139 16.29 0.91 -1.53
N ASN A 140 15.78 1.86 -2.33
CA ASN A 140 15.75 3.28 -1.97
C ASN A 140 14.86 3.59 -0.76
N GLU A 141 13.70 2.91 -0.64
CA GLU A 141 12.84 3.03 0.54
C GLU A 141 13.61 2.63 1.81
N LYS A 142 14.40 1.55 1.73
CA LYS A 142 15.13 1.01 2.89
C LYS A 142 16.42 1.75 3.20
N SER A 143 17.16 2.23 2.20
CA SER A 143 18.38 3.04 2.42
C SER A 143 18.07 4.37 3.13
N SER A 144 16.94 4.99 2.77
CA SER A 144 16.44 6.22 3.40
C SER A 144 16.19 6.09 4.90
N HIS A 145 15.85 4.89 5.39
CA HIS A 145 15.69 4.64 6.83
C HIS A 145 17.03 4.63 7.59
N TYR A 146 18.12 4.18 6.97
CA TYR A 146 19.43 4.11 7.61
C TYR A 146 20.11 5.48 7.67
N CYS A 147 20.05 6.28 6.60
CA CYS A 147 20.64 7.62 6.58
C CYS A 147 19.96 8.59 7.57
N ARG A 148 18.65 8.45 7.81
CA ARG A 148 17.93 9.24 8.82
C ARG A 148 18.17 8.82 10.27
N SER A 149 18.59 7.57 10.48
CA SER A 149 18.97 7.09 11.81
C SER A 149 20.35 7.62 12.24
N SER A 150 21.19 8.03 11.27
CA SER A 150 22.53 8.56 11.52
C SER A 150 22.62 10.10 11.53
N SER A 151 21.57 10.82 11.14
CA SER A 151 21.56 12.29 11.00
C SER A 151 20.75 13.01 12.09
N LYS A 152 20.51 12.35 13.23
CA LYS A 152 19.94 13.00 14.43
C LYS A 152 21.00 13.52 15.41
N GLU A 153 22.28 13.34 15.12
CA GLU A 153 23.38 14.04 15.78
C GLU A 153 23.89 15.11 14.81
N ASP A 154 24.20 16.29 15.34
CA ASP A 154 24.68 17.49 14.64
C ASP A 154 23.63 18.38 13.97
N TYR A 155 22.84 19.09 14.79
CA TYR A 155 22.54 20.53 14.61
C TYR A 155 21.97 21.09 15.93
N ARG A 156 22.85 21.43 16.88
CA ARG A 156 22.55 22.45 17.90
C ARG A 156 23.27 23.72 17.50
N ASP A 157 22.61 24.51 16.65
CA ASP A 157 23.03 25.89 16.46
C ASP A 157 22.52 26.72 17.64
N THR A 158 23.47 27.37 18.28
CA THR A 158 23.29 28.19 19.47
C THR A 158 23.20 29.62 18.98
N SER A 159 22.00 30.21 18.91
CA SER A 159 21.85 31.68 18.92
C SER A 159 20.40 32.12 19.15
N SER A 160 20.04 32.20 20.43
CA SER A 160 19.12 33.23 20.89
C SER A 160 19.93 34.50 21.17
N SER A 161 19.67 35.60 20.46
CA SER A 161 20.03 36.93 20.95
C SER A 161 18.87 37.91 20.73
N ASN A 162 18.15 38.12 21.83
CA ASN A 162 17.36 39.31 22.07
C ASN A 162 18.27 40.54 22.06
N THR A 163 17.96 41.50 21.21
CA THR A 163 18.50 42.87 21.23
C THR A 163 17.85 43.68 22.34
N ARG A 164 18.60 44.03 23.40
CA ARG A 164 18.38 45.26 24.18
C ARG A 164 19.71 45.83 24.70
N ASN A 165 20.09 46.93 24.05
CA ASN A 165 20.73 48.15 24.55
C ASN A 165 21.57 48.15 25.85
N ALA A 166 22.83 48.56 25.64
CA ALA A 166 23.46 49.75 26.22
C ALA A 166 24.44 49.61 27.41
N ARG A 167 25.62 50.17 27.13
CA ARG A 167 26.57 50.92 27.97
C ARG A 167 27.74 50.19 28.64
N ALA A 168 28.91 50.60 28.13
CA ALA A 168 30.10 51.08 28.82
C ALA A 168 31.12 50.06 29.33
N GLY A 169 32.39 50.37 29.06
CA GLY A 169 33.49 49.96 29.92
C GLY A 169 34.67 49.26 29.26
N SER A 170 35.49 50.04 28.55
CA SER A 170 36.96 50.08 28.69
C SER A 170 37.82 48.79 28.65
N ARG A 171 38.76 48.84 27.70
CA ARG A 171 40.23 48.70 27.87
C ARG A 171 40.92 47.33 27.74
N TYR A 172 41.93 47.38 26.86
CA TYR A 172 43.14 46.54 26.70
C TYR A 172 42.91 45.06 26.35
N GLY A 173 43.59 44.43 25.39
CA GLY A 173 44.72 44.78 24.54
C GLY A 173 45.40 43.47 24.12
N GLY A 174 45.84 43.37 22.86
CA GLY A 174 47.06 42.64 22.50
C GLY A 174 47.01 41.12 22.27
N TYR A 175 47.43 40.77 21.05
CA TYR A 175 48.25 39.61 20.66
C TYR A 175 47.58 38.30 20.23
N SER A 176 47.59 38.12 18.90
CA SER A 176 48.04 36.92 18.15
C SER A 176 48.95 35.99 18.98
N ASN A 177 48.97 34.67 18.84
CA ASN A 177 49.34 33.95 17.63
C ASN A 177 49.26 32.42 17.86
N SER A 178 49.02 31.69 16.78
CA SER A 178 49.55 30.35 16.44
C SER A 178 49.85 29.32 17.55
N SER A 179 49.32 28.11 17.41
CA SER A 179 50.07 27.00 16.77
C SER A 179 49.41 25.65 17.00
N SER A 180 49.32 24.92 15.91
CA SER A 180 48.89 23.54 15.80
C SER A 180 49.87 22.59 16.49
N TYR A 181 49.36 21.62 17.24
CA TYR A 181 50.06 20.37 17.51
C TYR A 181 49.18 19.20 17.07
N SER A 182 49.54 18.63 15.93
CA SER A 182 49.10 17.32 15.49
C SER A 182 49.73 16.26 16.40
N ARG A 183 48.92 15.40 17.00
CA ARG A 183 49.36 14.11 17.55
C ARG A 183 48.66 13.01 16.79
N HIS A 184 49.42 12.37 15.90
CA HIS A 184 49.10 11.05 15.38
C HIS A 184 49.09 10.04 16.53
N MET A 185 47.96 9.37 16.71
CA MET A 185 47.89 8.07 17.38
C MET A 185 47.24 7.09 16.42
N ASN A 186 48.09 6.21 15.89
CA ASN A 186 47.71 5.04 15.11
C ASN A 186 46.87 4.12 15.99
N ASN A 187 45.62 3.90 15.62
CA ASN A 187 44.88 2.73 16.07
C ASN A 187 44.24 2.05 14.85
N ARG A 188 44.86 0.92 14.49
CA ARG A 188 44.38 -0.03 13.48
C ARG A 188 42.96 -0.46 13.83
N ARG A 189 41.97 0.06 13.10
CA ARG A 189 40.63 -0.53 13.02
C ARG A 189 40.45 -1.07 11.60
N ARG A 190 40.01 -2.33 11.54
CA ARG A 190 39.70 -3.04 10.29
C ARG A 190 38.64 -2.27 9.51
N ASP A 191 39.02 -1.81 8.32
CA ASP A 191 38.10 -1.19 7.38
C ASP A 191 37.13 -2.25 6.84
N TYR A 192 35.87 -2.15 7.24
CA TYR A 192 34.78 -2.65 6.43
C TYR A 192 34.66 -1.68 5.26
N ASN A 193 34.99 -2.15 4.05
CA ASN A 193 34.82 -1.37 2.81
C ASN A 193 33.34 -1.04 2.62
N TYR A 194 32.96 0.12 3.17
CA TYR A 194 31.74 0.83 2.82
C TYR A 194 32.02 1.40 1.44
N HIS A 195 31.39 0.83 0.40
CA HIS A 195 31.40 1.48 -0.91
C HIS A 195 30.80 2.89 -0.71
N ASP A 196 31.63 3.91 -0.98
CA ASP A 196 31.24 5.31 -1.03
C ASP A 196 30.08 5.49 -2.02
N TYR A 197 28.85 5.44 -1.50
CA TYR A 197 27.67 5.90 -2.20
C TYR A 197 27.70 7.42 -2.21
N ILE A 198 28.35 8.00 -3.22
CA ILE A 198 28.15 9.41 -3.56
C ILE A 198 26.71 9.59 -4.07
N GLY A 199 25.85 10.00 -3.15
CA GLY A 199 24.69 10.88 -3.35
C GLY A 199 23.77 10.60 -4.54
N GLY A 200 22.88 9.61 -4.43
CA GLY A 200 21.71 9.52 -5.32
C GLY A 200 20.86 8.28 -5.11
N ALA A 201 19.54 8.41 -5.27
CA ALA A 201 18.64 7.26 -5.34
C ALA A 201 19.01 6.34 -6.53
N LEU A 202 18.98 5.03 -6.30
CA LEU A 202 19.13 4.01 -7.34
C LEU A 202 18.05 4.18 -8.40
N SER A 203 18.43 4.08 -9.67
CA SER A 203 17.49 4.01 -10.79
C SER A 203 18.06 3.10 -11.88
N PRO A 204 17.21 2.49 -12.73
CA PRO A 204 17.68 1.60 -13.80
C PRO A 204 18.75 2.23 -14.70
N GLU A 205 18.66 3.54 -14.96
CA GLU A 205 19.61 4.28 -15.82
C GLU A 205 21.00 4.43 -15.19
N LYS A 206 21.07 4.38 -13.85
CA LYS A 206 22.34 4.49 -13.10
C LYS A 206 22.99 3.14 -12.83
N LEU A 207 22.28 2.04 -13.10
CA LEU A 207 22.86 0.71 -12.94
C LEU A 207 23.87 0.44 -14.06
N HIS A 208 25.08 0.04 -13.69
CA HIS A 208 26.08 -0.47 -14.62
C HIS A 208 26.01 -1.99 -14.74
N LYS A 209 26.59 -2.56 -15.81
CA LYS A 209 26.58 -4.01 -16.09
C LYS A 209 27.08 -4.88 -14.94
N ASP A 210 28.06 -4.38 -14.19
CA ASP A 210 28.69 -5.09 -13.08
C ASP A 210 27.96 -4.91 -11.73
N PHE A 211 26.78 -4.30 -11.73
CA PHE A 211 26.04 -4.03 -10.50
C PHE A 211 25.54 -5.35 -9.92
N SER A 212 25.81 -5.54 -8.63
CA SER A 212 25.37 -6.69 -7.87
C SER A 212 24.81 -6.22 -6.53
N LEU A 213 23.84 -6.98 -6.03
CA LEU A 213 23.25 -6.72 -4.74
C LEU A 213 24.10 -7.36 -3.63
N SER A 214 24.29 -6.64 -2.54
CA SER A 214 24.83 -7.23 -1.31
C SER A 214 23.88 -8.28 -0.74
N SER A 215 24.39 -9.17 0.12
CA SER A 215 23.58 -10.19 0.80
C SER A 215 22.40 -9.61 1.58
N HIS A 216 22.56 -8.40 2.13
CA HIS A 216 21.50 -7.70 2.85
C HIS A 216 20.41 -7.18 1.90
N GLU A 217 20.79 -6.56 0.79
CA GLU A 217 19.85 -6.07 -0.23
C GLU A 217 19.10 -7.23 -0.91
N LEU A 218 19.78 -8.34 -1.19
CA LEU A 218 19.17 -9.57 -1.69
C LEU A 218 18.09 -10.10 -0.75
N LYS A 219 18.35 -10.07 0.56
CA LYS A 219 17.38 -10.51 1.56
C LYS A 219 16.16 -9.58 1.60
N ILE A 220 16.37 -8.27 1.67
CA ILE A 220 15.30 -7.26 1.65
C ILE A 220 14.40 -7.44 0.42
N PHE A 221 15.02 -7.51 -0.76
CA PHE A 221 14.28 -7.63 -2.01
C PHE A 221 13.62 -9.00 -2.16
N GLY A 222 14.31 -10.07 -1.79
CA GLY A 222 13.83 -11.45 -1.81
C GLY A 222 12.57 -11.66 -0.98
N ASP A 223 12.54 -11.13 0.25
CA ASP A 223 11.37 -11.21 1.14
C ASP A 223 10.17 -10.43 0.58
N LEU A 224 10.42 -9.34 -0.15
CA LEU A 224 9.37 -8.53 -0.74
C LEU A 224 8.79 -9.15 -2.00
N VAL A 225 9.64 -9.63 -2.93
CA VAL A 225 9.22 -10.17 -4.23
C VAL A 225 8.55 -11.55 -4.14
N LYS A 226 8.87 -12.33 -3.10
CA LYS A 226 8.27 -13.65 -2.90
C LYS A 226 6.74 -13.57 -2.87
N GLY A 227 6.10 -14.34 -3.75
CA GLY A 227 4.66 -14.43 -3.88
C GLY A 227 4.00 -13.41 -4.80
N ILE A 228 4.75 -12.42 -5.30
CA ILE A 228 4.25 -11.46 -6.30
C ILE A 228 4.12 -12.16 -7.66
N LYS A 229 3.13 -11.76 -8.45
CA LYS A 229 2.97 -12.18 -9.84
C LYS A 229 3.69 -11.22 -10.78
N VAL A 230 4.47 -11.77 -11.70
CA VAL A 230 5.23 -11.03 -12.70
C VAL A 230 4.85 -11.51 -14.11
N ARG A 231 4.68 -10.58 -15.04
CA ARG A 231 4.56 -10.89 -16.47
C ARG A 231 5.95 -11.00 -17.07
N ILE A 232 6.14 -11.95 -17.98
CA ILE A 232 7.41 -12.13 -18.67
C ILE A 232 7.36 -11.45 -20.05
N SER A 233 8.41 -10.70 -20.42
CA SER A 233 8.42 -9.81 -21.59
C SER A 233 9.39 -10.20 -22.71
N HIS A 234 10.22 -11.23 -22.56
CA HIS A 234 11.25 -11.58 -23.57
C HIS A 234 10.70 -12.12 -24.90
N ARG A 235 9.42 -12.54 -24.96
CA ARG A 235 8.77 -13.04 -26.19
C ARG A 235 7.65 -12.10 -26.61
N ALA A 236 7.76 -11.52 -27.80
CA ALA A 236 6.70 -10.72 -28.40
C ALA A 236 5.43 -11.57 -28.59
N GLY A 237 4.26 -10.99 -28.31
CA GLY A 237 2.96 -11.64 -28.50
C GLY A 237 2.59 -12.71 -27.45
N VAL A 238 3.51 -13.15 -26.58
CA VAL A 238 3.23 -14.18 -25.58
C VAL A 238 3.07 -13.56 -24.19
N ILE A 239 1.84 -13.58 -23.66
CA ILE A 239 1.56 -13.11 -22.29
C ILE A 239 1.63 -14.31 -21.34
N ARG A 240 2.68 -14.35 -20.51
CA ARG A 240 2.83 -15.32 -19.42
C ARG A 240 3.03 -14.61 -18.10
N VAL A 241 2.19 -14.95 -17.13
CA VAL A 241 2.26 -14.44 -15.76
C VAL A 241 2.61 -15.57 -14.82
N TYR A 242 3.62 -15.37 -13.98
CA TYR A 242 4.04 -16.35 -12.98
C TYR A 242 4.06 -15.74 -11.59
N ARG A 243 3.80 -16.58 -10.58
CA ARG A 243 4.07 -16.25 -9.18
C ARG A 243 5.54 -16.54 -8.86
N VAL A 244 6.24 -15.58 -8.26
CA VAL A 244 7.63 -15.71 -7.83
C VAL A 244 7.72 -16.57 -6.57
N ASN A 245 8.55 -17.61 -6.63
CA ASN A 245 8.83 -18.51 -5.50
C ASN A 245 9.97 -17.96 -4.64
N SER A 246 11.06 -17.56 -5.27
CA SER A 246 12.26 -17.01 -4.62
C SER A 246 13.14 -16.27 -5.62
N LEU A 247 14.15 -15.56 -5.10
CA LEU A 247 15.32 -15.17 -5.87
C LEU A 247 16.33 -16.33 -5.90
N GLN A 248 17.15 -16.34 -6.94
CA GLN A 248 18.23 -17.28 -7.17
C GLN A 248 19.52 -16.54 -7.51
N LEU A 249 20.60 -17.29 -7.77
CA LEU A 249 21.89 -16.75 -8.16
C LEU A 249 21.79 -15.76 -9.35
N PRO A 250 22.81 -14.88 -9.51
CA PRO A 250 22.96 -14.04 -10.68
C PRO A 250 22.82 -14.79 -12.01
N ALA A 251 22.31 -14.12 -13.05
CA ALA A 251 22.06 -14.77 -14.34
C ALA A 251 23.33 -15.35 -14.99
N ASP A 252 24.49 -14.73 -14.77
CA ASP A 252 25.81 -15.21 -15.25
C ASP A 252 26.37 -16.39 -14.45
N GLN A 253 25.79 -16.71 -13.29
CA GLN A 253 26.24 -17.79 -12.40
C GLN A 253 25.20 -18.89 -12.24
N LEU A 254 23.95 -18.63 -12.58
CA LEU A 254 22.85 -19.58 -12.43
C LEU A 254 22.80 -20.54 -13.60
N TRP A 255 23.16 -21.80 -13.33
CA TRP A 255 23.12 -22.89 -14.30
C TRP A 255 21.76 -23.56 -14.34
N PHE A 256 21.33 -23.98 -15.54
CA PHE A 256 20.20 -24.87 -15.73
C PHE A 256 20.47 -25.89 -16.83
N GLN A 257 19.71 -26.98 -16.83
CA GLN A 257 19.70 -27.98 -17.91
C GLN A 257 18.52 -27.67 -18.83
N GLY A 258 18.83 -27.31 -20.08
CA GLY A 258 17.85 -27.11 -21.15
C GLY A 258 17.92 -28.25 -22.17
N LYS A 259 16.96 -28.30 -23.09
CA LYS A 259 17.06 -29.12 -24.30
C LYS A 259 17.45 -28.23 -25.47
N ASP A 260 18.36 -28.69 -26.32
CA ASP A 260 18.69 -28.03 -27.58
C ASP A 260 17.60 -28.29 -28.65
N GLU A 261 17.81 -27.79 -29.88
CA GLU A 261 16.87 -27.99 -30.99
C GLU A 261 16.74 -29.45 -31.42
N ASP A 262 17.79 -30.25 -31.17
CA ASP A 262 17.88 -31.68 -31.46
C ASP A 262 17.33 -32.55 -30.30
N GLY A 263 16.93 -31.93 -29.20
CA GLY A 263 16.35 -32.59 -28.02
C GLY A 263 17.36 -33.11 -27.00
N ASN A 264 18.66 -32.89 -27.19
CA ASN A 264 19.72 -33.27 -26.27
C ASN A 264 19.78 -32.32 -25.07
N GLU A 265 20.19 -32.85 -23.91
CA GLU A 265 20.37 -32.06 -22.71
C GLU A 265 21.64 -31.21 -22.80
N ARG A 266 21.47 -29.88 -22.82
CA ARG A 266 22.57 -28.91 -22.81
C ARG A 266 22.53 -28.11 -21.51
N ARG A 267 23.67 -28.05 -20.82
CA ARG A 267 23.85 -27.25 -19.61
C ARG A 267 24.46 -25.90 -19.99
N MET A 268 23.83 -24.81 -19.55
CA MET A 268 24.30 -23.44 -19.78
C MET A 268 23.83 -22.51 -18.66
N THR A 269 24.43 -21.32 -18.55
CA THR A 269 23.94 -20.29 -17.63
C THR A 269 22.69 -19.63 -18.19
N VAL A 270 21.89 -19.00 -17.32
CA VAL A 270 20.73 -18.22 -17.76
C VAL A 270 21.17 -17.06 -18.67
N ALA A 271 22.28 -16.38 -18.36
CA ALA A 271 22.79 -15.30 -19.19
C ALA A 271 23.20 -15.78 -20.61
N ASP A 272 23.87 -16.93 -20.72
CA ASP A 272 24.28 -17.49 -22.02
C ASP A 272 23.06 -17.88 -22.84
N TYR A 273 22.06 -18.54 -22.22
CA TYR A 273 20.82 -18.90 -22.89
C TYR A 273 20.09 -17.68 -23.47
N PHE A 274 19.96 -16.62 -22.67
CA PHE A 274 19.32 -15.39 -23.14
C PHE A 274 20.16 -14.71 -24.24
N GLY A 275 21.49 -14.71 -24.11
CA GLY A 275 22.41 -14.20 -25.13
C GLY A 275 22.32 -14.93 -26.47
N GLU A 276 22.19 -16.27 -26.46
CA GLU A 276 22.06 -17.09 -27.67
C GLU A 276 20.67 -16.99 -28.31
N ARG A 277 19.58 -16.96 -27.52
CA ARG A 277 18.20 -17.10 -28.02
C ARG A 277 17.44 -15.79 -28.23
N TYR A 278 17.78 -14.73 -27.50
CA TYR A 278 17.00 -13.49 -27.51
C TYR A 278 17.89 -12.25 -27.65
N GLY A 279 18.84 -12.07 -26.74
CA GLY A 279 19.74 -10.92 -26.69
C GLY A 279 20.52 -10.87 -25.38
N LYS A 280 21.67 -10.19 -25.40
CA LYS A 280 22.54 -10.04 -24.22
C LYS A 280 21.84 -9.23 -23.12
N LEU A 281 21.91 -9.74 -21.90
CA LEU A 281 21.42 -9.06 -20.69
C LEU A 281 22.25 -7.81 -20.37
N LYS A 282 21.60 -6.74 -19.93
CA LYS A 282 22.25 -5.49 -19.51
C LYS A 282 22.87 -5.61 -18.12
N TYR A 283 22.25 -6.39 -17.23
CA TYR A 283 22.61 -6.56 -15.82
C TYR A 283 22.73 -8.06 -15.46
N PRO A 284 23.69 -8.78 -16.06
CA PRO A 284 23.83 -10.23 -15.86
C PRO A 284 24.17 -10.63 -14.41
N LYS A 285 24.71 -9.70 -13.61
CA LYS A 285 25.04 -9.90 -12.19
C LYS A 285 23.84 -9.74 -11.23
N LEU A 286 22.66 -9.37 -11.73
CA LEU A 286 21.43 -9.35 -10.94
C LEU A 286 20.85 -10.76 -10.76
N PRO A 287 20.19 -11.04 -9.62
CA PRO A 287 19.60 -12.34 -9.34
C PRO A 287 18.49 -12.70 -10.33
N CYS A 288 18.25 -13.99 -10.55
CA CYS A 288 17.08 -14.45 -11.28
C CYS A 288 15.89 -14.70 -10.35
N VAL A 289 14.66 -14.59 -10.87
CA VAL A 289 13.46 -15.11 -10.18
C VAL A 289 13.26 -16.58 -10.54
N HIS A 290 12.96 -17.41 -9.54
CA HIS A 290 12.44 -18.76 -9.73
C HIS A 290 10.92 -18.74 -9.71
N VAL A 291 10.31 -19.41 -10.69
CA VAL A 291 8.86 -19.41 -10.87
C VAL A 291 8.32 -20.80 -11.22
N GLY A 292 7.00 -20.95 -11.18
CA GLY A 292 6.33 -22.20 -11.54
C GLY A 292 6.47 -23.29 -10.46
N PRO A 293 6.30 -24.58 -10.82
CA PRO A 293 6.48 -25.67 -9.86
C PRO A 293 7.89 -25.66 -9.27
N ILE A 294 8.01 -25.83 -7.95
CA ILE A 294 9.29 -25.79 -7.23
C ILE A 294 10.26 -26.85 -7.77
N THR A 295 9.73 -27.98 -8.26
CA THR A 295 10.50 -29.10 -8.84
C THR A 295 11.08 -28.79 -10.23
N ARG A 296 10.65 -27.72 -10.90
CA ARG A 296 11.13 -27.35 -12.23
C ARG A 296 12.07 -26.15 -12.15
N SER A 297 13.15 -26.20 -12.91
CA SER A 297 14.14 -25.13 -13.02
C SER A 297 13.70 -24.06 -14.03
N ILE A 298 12.68 -23.27 -13.67
CA ILE A 298 12.20 -22.16 -14.51
C ILE A 298 12.68 -20.83 -13.91
N TYR A 299 13.69 -20.24 -14.55
CA TYR A 299 14.34 -19.02 -14.09
C TYR A 299 14.19 -17.90 -15.10
N PHE A 300 13.98 -16.68 -14.62
CA PHE A 300 13.95 -15.48 -15.45
C PHE A 300 14.84 -14.38 -14.86
N PRO A 301 15.69 -13.71 -15.65
CA PRO A 301 16.36 -12.48 -15.23
C PRO A 301 15.34 -11.39 -14.85
N LEU A 302 15.69 -10.49 -13.93
CA LEU A 302 14.79 -9.38 -13.55
C LEU A 302 14.44 -8.50 -14.75
N GLU A 303 15.36 -8.31 -15.70
CA GLU A 303 15.19 -7.47 -16.88
C GLU A 303 13.99 -7.86 -17.76
N VAL A 304 13.60 -9.14 -17.73
CA VAL A 304 12.52 -9.67 -18.57
C VAL A 304 11.23 -9.90 -17.78
N CYS A 305 11.16 -9.37 -16.56
CA CYS A 305 10.02 -9.48 -15.66
C CYS A 305 9.39 -8.11 -15.42
N MET A 306 8.06 -8.04 -15.49
CA MET A 306 7.26 -6.83 -15.38
C MET A 306 6.16 -6.98 -14.32
N LEU A 307 5.91 -5.94 -13.53
CA LEU A 307 4.76 -5.84 -12.63
C LEU A 307 3.58 -5.18 -13.35
N ASP A 308 2.87 -5.92 -14.19
CA ASP A 308 1.79 -5.33 -15.00
C ASP A 308 0.39 -5.55 -14.44
N THR A 309 0.17 -6.66 -13.74
CA THR A 309 -1.15 -6.96 -13.20
C THR A 309 -1.37 -6.22 -11.88
N PRO A 310 -2.50 -5.50 -11.71
CA PRO A 310 -2.87 -4.90 -10.43
C PRO A 310 -2.84 -5.92 -9.30
N GLN A 311 -2.04 -5.63 -8.26
CA GLN A 311 -1.83 -6.54 -7.14
C GLN A 311 -1.87 -5.79 -5.83
N LYS A 312 -2.87 -6.12 -5.01
CA LYS A 312 -3.03 -5.51 -3.68
C LYS A 312 -1.84 -5.86 -2.79
N TYR A 313 -1.27 -4.86 -2.16
CA TYR A 313 -0.23 -5.01 -1.13
C TYR A 313 -0.88 -5.36 0.20
N ASN A 314 -0.59 -6.56 0.73
CA ASN A 314 -1.20 -7.06 1.98
C ASN A 314 -0.20 -7.14 3.15
N LYS A 315 1.05 -6.69 2.96
CA LYS A 315 2.05 -6.65 4.03
C LYS A 315 1.90 -5.35 4.84
N LYS A 316 2.51 -5.29 6.02
CA LYS A 316 2.51 -4.08 6.85
C LYS A 316 3.24 -2.95 6.11
N LEU A 317 2.66 -1.74 6.15
CA LEU A 317 3.28 -0.52 5.65
C LEU A 317 4.14 0.11 6.73
N ASN A 318 5.15 0.89 6.33
CA ASN A 318 5.95 1.66 7.28
C ASN A 318 5.20 2.91 7.76
N ASP A 319 5.65 3.54 8.84
CA ASP A 319 4.94 4.67 9.46
C ASP A 319 4.82 5.88 8.53
N LYS A 320 5.82 6.12 7.67
CA LYS A 320 5.80 7.20 6.66
C LYS A 320 4.68 6.95 5.64
N GLN A 321 4.55 5.72 5.16
CA GLN A 321 3.51 5.28 4.23
C GLN A 321 2.12 5.38 4.88
N ILE A 322 1.97 4.89 6.11
CA ILE A 322 0.70 4.98 6.87
C ILE A 322 0.31 6.45 7.05
N SER A 323 1.26 7.30 7.44
CA SER A 323 1.03 8.73 7.63
C SER A 323 0.62 9.43 6.33
N ALA A 324 1.20 9.04 5.18
CA ALA A 324 0.80 9.56 3.88
C ALA A 324 -0.64 9.16 3.50
N ILE A 325 -1.01 7.91 3.74
CA ILE A 325 -2.39 7.42 3.53
C ILE A 325 -3.38 8.18 4.42
N ILE A 326 -3.08 8.32 5.72
CA ILE A 326 -3.95 9.02 6.66
C ILE A 326 -4.17 10.46 6.21
N ARG A 327 -3.12 11.19 5.82
CA ARG A 327 -3.25 12.57 5.32
C ARG A 327 -4.10 12.67 4.06
N ALA A 328 -3.99 11.70 3.15
CA ALA A 328 -4.75 11.72 1.90
C ALA A 328 -6.24 11.32 2.09
N ALA A 329 -6.50 10.44 3.06
CA ALA A 329 -7.84 9.94 3.39
C ALA A 329 -8.61 10.86 4.35
N ALA A 330 -7.91 11.57 5.24
CA ALA A 330 -8.50 12.49 6.22
C ALA A 330 -8.99 13.76 5.52
N VAL A 331 -10.26 13.74 5.12
CA VAL A 331 -10.97 14.89 4.58
C VAL A 331 -12.20 15.22 5.41
N ASP A 332 -12.63 16.47 5.36
CA ASP A 332 -13.86 16.92 5.98
C ASP A 332 -15.10 16.26 5.35
N ALA A 333 -16.23 16.35 6.07
CA ALA A 333 -17.46 15.67 5.69
C ALA A 333 -18.00 16.11 4.32
N PHE A 334 -17.93 17.41 3.99
CA PHE A 334 -18.43 17.95 2.73
C PHE A 334 -17.58 17.47 1.55
N SER A 335 -16.25 17.55 1.69
CA SER A 335 -15.33 16.99 0.71
C SER A 335 -15.53 15.49 0.50
N ARG A 336 -15.81 14.73 1.57
CA ARG A 336 -16.07 13.28 1.50
C ARG A 336 -17.38 12.97 0.76
N GLU A 337 -18.44 13.72 1.03
CA GLU A 337 -19.72 13.61 0.31
C GLU A 337 -19.53 13.82 -1.20
N GLN A 338 -18.82 14.88 -1.59
CA GLN A 338 -18.49 15.16 -2.99
C GLN A 338 -17.65 14.06 -3.64
N ARG A 339 -16.67 13.51 -2.90
CA ARG A 339 -15.86 12.37 -3.38
C ARG A 339 -16.72 11.14 -3.64
N ILE A 340 -17.66 10.81 -2.74
CA ILE A 340 -18.59 9.70 -2.93
C ILE A 340 -19.45 9.94 -4.19
N ALA A 341 -20.03 11.13 -4.34
CA ALA A 341 -20.83 11.48 -5.52
C ALA A 341 -20.02 11.36 -6.83
N SER A 342 -18.77 11.81 -6.83
CA SER A 342 -17.86 11.68 -7.98
C SER A 342 -17.56 10.21 -8.31
N LEU A 343 -17.30 9.37 -7.31
CA LEU A 343 -17.07 7.93 -7.50
C LEU A 343 -18.31 7.21 -8.05
N CYS A 344 -19.50 7.55 -7.56
CA CYS A 344 -20.77 7.02 -8.10
C CYS A 344 -20.96 7.40 -9.57
N LYS A 345 -20.64 8.65 -9.94
CA LYS A 345 -20.69 9.10 -11.33
C LYS A 345 -19.69 8.35 -12.21
N GLN A 346 -18.47 8.15 -11.73
CA GLN A 346 -17.42 7.42 -12.45
C GLN A 346 -17.76 5.93 -12.62
N ALA A 347 -18.44 5.31 -11.66
CA ALA A 347 -18.90 3.94 -11.76
C ALA A 347 -19.97 3.76 -12.86
N GLY A 348 -20.68 4.83 -13.21
CA GLY A 348 -21.60 4.83 -14.35
C GLY A 348 -22.88 4.02 -14.12
N PHE A 349 -23.32 3.84 -12.88
CA PHE A 349 -24.46 2.99 -12.53
C PHE A 349 -25.77 3.34 -13.26
N GLN A 350 -25.94 4.57 -13.73
CA GLN A 350 -27.13 4.99 -14.50
C GLN A 350 -27.23 4.33 -15.88
N CYS A 351 -26.07 4.00 -16.47
CA CYS A 351 -25.99 3.37 -17.79
C CYS A 351 -25.54 1.91 -17.70
N ASP A 352 -25.68 1.30 -16.52
CA ASP A 352 -25.24 -0.07 -16.27
C ASP A 352 -26.20 -1.07 -16.97
N PRO A 353 -25.71 -1.85 -17.94
CA PRO A 353 -26.56 -2.78 -18.70
C PRO A 353 -27.09 -3.92 -17.84
N PHE A 354 -26.37 -4.33 -16.79
CA PHE A 354 -26.82 -5.37 -15.88
C PHE A 354 -27.91 -4.86 -14.95
N LEU A 355 -27.80 -3.62 -14.46
CA LEU A 355 -28.88 -3.04 -13.66
C LEU A 355 -30.15 -2.89 -14.47
N HIS A 356 -30.04 -2.39 -15.71
CA HIS A 356 -31.17 -2.27 -16.62
C HIS A 356 -31.87 -3.62 -16.86
N GLU A 357 -31.11 -4.67 -17.16
CA GLU A 357 -31.66 -6.02 -17.42
C GLU A 357 -32.40 -6.60 -16.21
N PHE A 358 -31.92 -6.33 -14.99
CA PHE A 358 -32.58 -6.76 -13.75
C PHE A 358 -33.69 -5.80 -13.29
N GLY A 359 -34.02 -4.76 -14.07
CA GLY A 359 -35.01 -3.74 -13.72
C GLY A 359 -34.63 -2.91 -12.50
N LEU A 360 -33.33 -2.82 -12.20
CA LEU A 360 -32.79 -2.06 -11.07
C LEU A 360 -32.35 -0.67 -11.53
N GLN A 361 -32.57 0.32 -10.69
CA GLN A 361 -32.10 1.69 -10.89
C GLN A 361 -31.56 2.23 -9.57
N ILE A 362 -30.50 3.02 -9.63
CA ILE A 362 -29.90 3.66 -8.47
C ILE A 362 -30.27 5.14 -8.48
N ASN A 363 -30.78 5.66 -7.37
CA ASN A 363 -30.87 7.10 -7.19
C ASN A 363 -29.44 7.63 -6.93
N PRO A 364 -28.90 8.53 -7.77
CA PRO A 364 -27.53 9.03 -7.59
C PRO A 364 -27.40 10.02 -6.43
N LYS A 365 -28.52 10.52 -5.90
CA LYS A 365 -28.53 11.41 -4.75
C LYS A 365 -28.50 10.58 -3.47
N MET A 366 -27.70 11.03 -2.50
CA MET A 366 -27.72 10.45 -1.15
C MET A 366 -29.12 10.57 -0.56
N TYR A 367 -29.52 9.55 0.20
CA TYR A 367 -30.84 9.54 0.81
C TYR A 367 -30.91 10.53 1.97
N GLU A 368 -31.84 11.47 1.89
CA GLU A 368 -32.08 12.45 2.94
C GLU A 368 -32.89 11.84 4.09
N MET A 369 -32.45 12.07 5.32
CA MET A 369 -33.15 11.63 6.52
C MET A 369 -33.09 12.67 7.63
N ILE A 370 -34.09 12.64 8.50
CA ILE A 370 -34.16 13.53 9.67
C ILE A 370 -33.34 12.92 10.81
N GLY A 371 -32.22 13.57 11.15
CA GLY A 371 -31.46 13.29 12.36
C GLY A 371 -32.02 14.03 13.57
N ARG A 372 -31.69 13.55 14.78
CA ARG A 372 -31.97 14.25 16.05
C ARG A 372 -30.65 14.44 16.81
N VAL A 373 -30.35 15.68 17.20
CA VAL A 373 -29.23 15.99 18.09
C VAL A 373 -29.74 15.91 19.53
N LEU A 374 -29.27 14.93 20.29
CA LEU A 374 -29.65 14.78 21.68
C LEU A 374 -28.89 15.80 22.55
N ALA A 375 -29.57 16.33 23.57
CA ALA A 375 -28.90 17.17 24.56
C ALA A 375 -27.82 16.35 25.30
N PRO A 376 -26.59 16.87 25.43
CA PRO A 376 -25.54 16.15 26.14
C PRO A 376 -25.89 16.02 27.63
N PRO A 377 -25.47 14.93 28.30
CA PRO A 377 -25.61 14.81 29.74
C PRO A 377 -24.71 15.82 30.45
N ARG A 378 -25.14 16.23 31.65
CA ARG A 378 -24.33 17.10 32.52
C ARG A 378 -23.23 16.29 33.20
N ILE A 379 -22.03 16.83 33.28
CA ILE A 379 -20.90 16.20 33.99
C ILE A 379 -20.78 16.88 35.35
N LEU A 380 -20.88 16.11 36.43
CA LEU A 380 -20.69 16.58 37.79
C LEU A 380 -19.25 16.28 38.26
N PHE A 381 -18.52 17.33 38.60
CA PHE A 381 -17.20 17.31 39.21
C PHE A 381 -17.26 17.47 40.73
N GLY A 382 -16.11 17.35 41.38
CA GLY A 382 -15.99 17.52 42.83
C GLY A 382 -16.13 18.99 43.23
N GLU A 383 -16.66 19.24 44.42
CA GLU A 383 -16.83 20.60 44.93
C GLU A 383 -15.48 21.33 45.03
N ASN A 384 -15.41 22.54 44.45
CA ASN A 384 -14.20 23.37 44.44
C ASN A 384 -14.39 24.65 45.29
N ASN A 385 -14.74 24.48 46.57
CA ASN A 385 -14.88 25.56 47.57
C ASN A 385 -15.60 26.82 47.05
N ARG A 386 -16.69 26.63 46.26
CA ARG A 386 -17.57 27.68 45.70
C ARG A 386 -16.93 28.66 44.70
N LYS A 387 -15.74 28.39 44.17
CA LYS A 387 -15.11 29.26 43.15
C LYS A 387 -15.60 29.01 41.73
N THR A 388 -15.98 27.78 41.42
CA THR A 388 -16.43 27.34 40.10
C THR A 388 -17.64 26.42 40.23
N ASP A 389 -18.55 26.46 39.24
CA ASP A 389 -19.67 25.53 39.15
C ASP A 389 -19.11 24.11 38.91
N PRO A 390 -19.42 23.12 39.78
CA PRO A 390 -18.97 21.74 39.58
C PRO A 390 -19.69 21.06 38.42
N ILE A 391 -20.74 21.64 37.85
CA ILE A 391 -21.46 21.09 36.71
C ILE A 391 -20.90 21.67 35.42
N VAL A 392 -20.35 20.79 34.57
CA VAL A 392 -19.89 21.14 33.22
C VAL A 392 -20.86 20.59 32.18
N MET A 393 -21.23 21.45 31.25
CA MET A 393 -22.03 21.09 30.08
C MET A 393 -21.10 20.80 28.90
N PRO A 394 -21.08 19.57 28.37
CA PRO A 394 -20.33 19.28 27.15
C PRO A 394 -20.82 20.14 25.98
N LYS A 395 -19.89 20.61 25.17
CA LYS A 395 -20.17 21.30 23.91
C LYS A 395 -19.54 20.50 22.78
N ASP A 396 -20.33 20.14 21.78
CA ASP A 396 -19.89 19.33 20.63
C ASP A 396 -19.13 18.05 21.01
N GLY A 397 -19.55 17.41 22.10
CA GLY A 397 -18.95 16.17 22.62
C GLY A 397 -17.65 16.38 23.41
N VAL A 398 -17.22 17.62 23.64
CA VAL A 398 -15.99 17.96 24.38
C VAL A 398 -16.33 18.68 25.69
N TRP A 399 -15.53 18.44 26.71
CA TRP A 399 -15.56 19.18 27.98
C TRP A 399 -14.12 19.46 28.43
N SER A 400 -13.94 20.50 29.25
CA SER A 400 -12.66 20.79 29.91
C SER A 400 -12.74 20.43 31.39
N MET A 401 -11.58 20.09 31.97
CA MET A 401 -11.38 19.93 33.41
C MET A 401 -10.69 21.16 34.02
N ASP A 402 -10.48 22.23 33.25
CA ASP A 402 -9.90 23.48 33.75
C ASP A 402 -10.71 24.01 34.93
N ASP A 403 -10.02 24.35 36.03
CA ASP A 403 -10.60 24.82 37.30
C ASP A 403 -11.63 23.88 37.95
N GLN A 404 -11.66 22.61 37.54
CA GLN A 404 -12.49 21.54 38.11
C GLN A 404 -11.66 20.58 38.98
N ARG A 405 -12.32 19.88 39.91
CA ARG A 405 -11.73 18.80 40.70
C ARG A 405 -12.40 17.47 40.37
N LEU A 406 -11.67 16.36 40.48
CA LEU A 406 -12.29 15.03 40.40
C LEU A 406 -13.43 14.93 41.43
N TYR A 407 -14.54 14.29 41.04
CA TYR A 407 -15.70 14.08 41.93
C TYR A 407 -15.29 13.37 43.23
N LEU A 408 -14.44 12.36 43.10
CA LEU A 408 -13.79 11.67 44.22
C LEU A 408 -12.28 11.59 43.95
N PRO A 409 -11.46 12.51 44.47
CA PRO A 409 -10.02 12.46 44.32
C PRO A 409 -9.42 11.37 45.23
N ALA A 410 -8.45 10.61 44.70
CA ALA A 410 -7.65 9.70 45.51
C ALA A 410 -6.42 10.42 46.10
N SER A 411 -6.02 10.03 47.31
CA SER A 411 -4.79 10.51 47.94
C SER A 411 -3.63 9.57 47.63
N CYS A 412 -2.59 10.08 46.95
CA CYS A 412 -1.36 9.34 46.69
C CYS A 412 -0.32 9.63 47.79
N HIS A 413 -0.16 8.70 48.73
CA HIS A 413 0.77 8.87 49.86
C HIS A 413 2.22 8.47 49.53
N SER A 414 2.42 7.60 48.53
CA SER A 414 3.74 7.13 48.11
C SER A 414 3.71 6.74 46.63
N TYR A 415 4.74 7.17 45.89
CA TYR A 415 4.97 6.76 44.50
C TYR A 415 6.48 6.67 44.24
N SER A 416 6.86 5.84 43.27
CA SER A 416 8.24 5.74 42.76
C SER A 416 8.22 5.88 41.25
N MET A 417 9.25 6.52 40.69
CA MET A 417 9.42 6.69 39.26
C MET A 417 10.70 5.98 38.82
N ILE A 418 10.59 5.15 37.79
CA ILE A 418 11.75 4.55 37.12
C ILE A 418 11.77 5.08 35.69
N ALA A 419 12.73 5.95 35.40
CA ALA A 419 12.98 6.40 34.05
C ALA A 419 13.91 5.39 33.36
N MET A 420 13.35 4.58 32.46
CA MET A 420 14.14 3.70 31.60
C MET A 420 14.65 4.52 30.39
N VAL A 421 15.83 5.09 30.53
CA VAL A 421 16.49 5.88 29.47
C VAL A 421 17.54 5.01 28.78
N ASN A 422 17.71 5.19 27.47
CA ASN A 422 18.78 4.53 26.73
C ASN A 422 20.14 5.01 27.28
N PRO A 423 21.10 4.12 27.61
CA PRO A 423 22.41 4.52 28.13
C PRO A 423 23.17 5.55 27.28
N ARG A 424 22.86 5.64 25.99
CA ARG A 424 23.45 6.65 25.08
C ARG A 424 22.87 8.05 25.26
N GLU A 425 21.63 8.17 25.72
CA GLU A 425 20.93 9.43 25.98
C GLU A 425 21.15 9.92 27.43
N GLN A 426 21.80 9.10 28.26
CA GLN A 426 22.08 9.37 29.67
C GLN A 426 23.01 10.57 29.90
N ASN A 427 23.83 10.94 28.90
CA ASN A 427 24.74 12.07 28.98
C ASN A 427 24.11 13.43 28.62
N HIS A 428 22.80 13.47 28.30
CA HIS A 428 22.08 14.67 27.87
C HIS A 428 20.93 15.09 28.79
N LEU A 429 20.79 14.42 29.95
CA LEU A 429 19.80 14.73 30.98
C LEU A 429 20.38 15.57 32.12
#